data_AF-A0A529Y5E5-F1
#
_entry.id   AF-A0A529Y5E5-F1
#
_cell.length_a   1.000
_cell.length_b   1.000
_cell.length_c   1.000
_cell.angle_alpha   90.00
_cell.angle_beta   90.00
_cell.angle_gamma   90.00
#
_symmetry.space_group_name_H-M   'P 1'
#
loop_
_entity.id
_entity.type
_entity.pdbx_description
1 polymer ?
#
loop_
_entity_poly.entity_id
_entity_poly.type
_entity_poly.pdbx_seq_one_letter_code
_entity_poly.pdbx_strand_id
1 'polypeptide(L)' 'MITENQDVVVEMLKNPASHGEVGPVETIETHISRIFLVGRRAFKMKRAVKLPYVDFSTPALRLAACEKEV' A
#
# COMPACT_ATOMS: atom_id res chain seq x y z
N MET A 1 12.09 -10.38 -4.59
CA MET A 1 13.10 -9.48 -3.97
C MET A 1 12.42 -8.15 -3.63
N ILE A 2 12.68 -7.59 -2.44
CA ILE A 2 12.26 -6.22 -2.09
C ILE A 2 13.14 -5.24 -2.86
N THR A 3 12.54 -4.25 -3.51
CA THR A 3 13.25 -3.31 -4.42
C THR A 3 13.40 -1.91 -3.86
N GLU A 4 12.63 -1.56 -2.82
CA GLU A 4 12.65 -0.23 -2.20
C GLU A 4 12.23 -0.35 -0.72
N ASN A 5 12.82 0.47 0.15
CA ASN A 5 12.31 0.66 1.52
C ASN A 5 11.07 1.57 1.46
N GLN A 6 9.94 1.11 2.01
CA GLN A 6 8.67 1.84 2.02
C GLN A 6 8.23 2.26 3.42
N ASP A 7 9.09 2.14 4.43
CA ASP A 7 8.73 2.28 5.85
C ASP A 7 8.17 3.67 6.16
N VAL A 8 8.78 4.73 5.60
CA VAL A 8 8.29 6.11 5.78
C VAL A 8 6.84 6.26 5.31
N VAL A 9 6.50 5.69 4.16
CA VAL A 9 5.13 5.75 3.61
C VAL A 9 4.18 4.85 4.39
N VAL A 10 4.65 3.68 4.84
CA VAL A 10 3.87 2.78 5.69
C VAL A 10 3.53 3.45 7.02
N GLU A 11 4.48 4.09 7.69
CA GLU A 11 4.24 4.79 8.96
C GLU A 11 3.32 6.00 8.76
N MET A 12 3.46 6.73 7.65
CA MET A 12 2.51 7.77 7.27
C MET A 12 1.09 7.20 7.13
N LEU A 13 0.92 6.08 6.42
CA LEU A 13 -0.39 5.46 6.19
C LEU A 13 -0.96 4.76 7.44
N LYS A 14 -0.14 4.39 8.42
CA LYS A 14 -0.60 3.90 9.73
C LYS A 14 -1.10 5.01 10.64
N ASN A 15 -0.70 6.27 10.41
CA ASN A 15 -1.12 7.39 11.22
C ASN A 15 -2.58 7.79 10.89
N PRO A 16 -3.53 7.71 11.84
CA PRO A 16 -4.91 8.14 11.63
C PRO A 16 -5.04 9.59 11.11
N ALA A 17 -4.16 10.49 11.54
CA ALA A 17 -4.18 11.90 11.12
C ALA A 17 -3.82 12.12 9.64
N SER A 18 -3.24 11.11 8.98
CA SER A 18 -2.99 11.14 7.53
C SER A 18 -4.24 10.87 6.71
N HIS A 19 -5.34 10.47 7.35
CA HIS A 19 -6.60 10.14 6.72
C HIS A 19 -7.66 11.18 7.08
N GLY A 20 -8.50 11.59 6.12
CA GLY A 20 -9.61 12.51 6.37
C GLY A 20 -10.82 11.87 7.08
N GLU A 21 -10.60 10.75 7.80
CA GLU A 21 -11.63 9.93 8.45
C GLU A 21 -11.24 9.74 9.93
N VAL A 22 -12.22 9.46 10.78
CA VAL A 22 -11.99 9.24 12.23
C VAL A 22 -11.99 7.74 12.54
N GLY A 23 -10.97 7.29 13.27
CA GLY A 23 -10.89 5.91 13.77
C GLY A 23 -9.46 5.38 13.76
N PRO A 24 -9.23 4.19 14.36
CA PRO A 24 -7.95 3.51 14.26
C PRO A 24 -7.70 3.09 12.81
N VAL A 25 -6.42 2.99 12.43
CA VAL A 25 -6.02 2.40 11.15
C VAL A 25 -5.74 0.92 11.37
N GLU A 26 -6.57 0.05 10.81
CA GLU A 26 -6.28 -1.39 10.73
C GLU A 26 -5.40 -1.66 9.50
N THR A 27 -4.35 -2.46 9.66
CA THR A 27 -3.42 -2.78 8.58
C THR A 27 -3.49 -4.27 8.25
N ILE A 28 -3.71 -4.58 6.97
CA ILE A 28 -3.67 -5.94 6.43
C ILE A 28 -2.49 -6.03 5.46
N GLU A 29 -1.61 -7.00 5.68
CA GLU A 29 -0.48 -7.26 4.80
C GLU A 29 -0.64 -8.55 4.01
N THR A 30 -0.24 -8.50 2.74
CA THR A 30 -0.13 -9.67 1.85
C THR A 30 1.29 -9.74 1.29
N HIS A 31 1.57 -10.76 0.47
CA HIS A 31 2.86 -10.88 -0.20
C HIS A 31 3.21 -9.69 -1.10
N ILE A 32 2.21 -9.02 -1.70
CA ILE A 32 2.44 -7.99 -2.74
C ILE A 32 1.72 -6.66 -2.47
N SER A 33 0.89 -6.57 -1.43
CA SER A 33 0.11 -5.37 -1.09
C SER A 33 0.03 -5.17 0.42
N ARG A 34 -0.20 -3.91 0.82
CA ARG A 34 -0.64 -3.50 2.16
C ARG A 34 -1.94 -2.74 2.02
N ILE A 35 -2.88 -2.98 2.93
CA ILE A 35 -4.19 -2.34 2.96
C ILE A 35 -4.33 -1.65 4.31
N PHE A 36 -4.75 -0.39 4.29
CA PHE A 36 -5.00 0.42 5.46
C PHE A 36 -6.49 0.75 5.49
N LEU A 37 -7.19 0.25 6.51
CA LEU A 37 -8.63 0.44 6.70
C LEU A 37 -8.86 1.50 7.77
N VAL A 38 -9.64 2.52 7.43
CA VAL A 38 -9.98 3.62 8.35
C VAL A 38 -11.41 4.09 8.08
N GLY A 39 -12.25 4.07 9.12
CA GLY A 39 -13.66 4.37 8.99
C GLY A 39 -14.33 3.52 7.90
N ARG A 40 -14.79 4.17 6.82
CA ARG A 40 -15.44 3.51 5.67
C ARG A 40 -14.53 3.37 4.45
N ARG A 41 -13.25 3.72 4.56
CA ARG A 41 -12.31 3.75 3.43
C ARG A 41 -11.25 2.68 3.56
N ALA A 42 -10.80 2.19 2.41
CA ALA A 42 -9.66 1.31 2.28
C ALA A 42 -8.62 1.95 1.35
N PHE A 43 -7.39 2.07 1.83
CA PHE A 43 -6.26 2.56 1.05
C PHE A 43 -5.33 1.38 0.73
N LYS A 44 -5.10 1.12 -0.55
CA LYS A 44 -4.24 0.02 -1.02
C LYS A 44 -2.91 0.55 -1.50
N MET A 45 -1.81 -0.03 -1.01
CA MET A 45 -0.45 0.23 -1.47
C MET A 45 0.19 -1.06 -1.98
N LYS A 46 0.72 -1.05 -3.20
CA LYS A 46 1.56 -2.17 -3.70
C LYS A 46 2.94 -2.14 -3.05
N ARG A 47 3.40 -3.32 -2.63
CA ARG A 47 4.75 -3.48 -2.08
C ARG A 47 5.78 -3.30 -3.19
N ALA A 48 6.91 -2.66 -2.87
CA ALA A 48 8.03 -2.51 -3.79
C ALA A 48 8.78 -3.85 -3.90
N VAL A 49 8.29 -4.72 -4.78
CA VAL A 49 8.83 -6.06 -4.99
C VAL A 49 8.96 -6.39 -6.46
N LYS A 50 9.96 -7.22 -6.79
CA LYS A 50 10.08 -7.91 -8.07
C LYS A 50 10.12 -9.41 -7.81
N LEU A 51 9.12 -10.13 -8.31
CA LEU A 51 8.92 -11.57 -8.17
C LEU A 51 8.80 -12.20 -9.56
N PRO A 52 8.93 -13.54 -9.71
CA PRO A 52 8.85 -14.19 -11.03
C PRO A 52 7.53 -13.96 -11.78
N TYR A 53 6.45 -13.63 -11.06
CA TYR A 53 5.09 -13.46 -11.60
C TYR A 53 4.55 -12.03 -11.50
N VAL A 54 5.30 -11.08 -10.91
CA VAL A 54 4.86 -9.69 -10.79
C VAL A 54 6.05 -8.74 -10.65
N ASP A 55 5.98 -7.61 -11.35
CA ASP A 55 6.97 -6.54 -11.25
C ASP A 55 6.30 -5.25 -10.73
N PHE A 56 6.58 -4.94 -9.46
CA PHE A 56 6.20 -3.70 -8.78
C PHE A 56 7.45 -2.89 -8.38
N SER A 57 8.55 -3.06 -9.13
CA SER A 57 9.84 -2.46 -8.79
C SER A 57 9.86 -0.94 -8.85
N THR A 58 8.96 -0.32 -9.64
CA THR A 58 8.86 1.15 -9.79
C THR A 58 7.50 1.68 -9.31
N PRO A 59 7.42 2.96 -8.89
CA PRO A 59 6.14 3.58 -8.56
C PRO A 59 5.13 3.55 -9.72
N ALA A 60 5.58 3.74 -10.96
CA ALA A 60 4.70 3.73 -12.14
C ALA A 60 4.04 2.36 -12.37
N LEU A 61 4.79 1.26 -12.20
CA LEU A 61 4.23 -0.10 -12.30
C LEU A 61 3.22 -0.38 -11.18
N ARG A 62 3.50 0.11 -9.97
CA ARG A 62 2.60 0.00 -8.81
C ARG A 62 1.29 0.77 -9.04
N LEU A 63 1.37 1.99 -9.56
CA LEU A 63 0.20 2.81 -9.88
C LEU A 63 -0.66 2.14 -10.95
N ALA A 64 -0.06 1.75 -12.07
CA ALA A 64 -0.76 1.07 -13.17
C ALA A 64 -1.42 -0.24 -12.73
N ALA A 65 -0.86 -0.93 -11.74
CA ALA A 65 -1.48 -2.11 -11.15
C ALA A 65 -2.67 -1.79 -10.24
N CYS A 66 -2.60 -0.72 -9.45
CA CYS A 66 -3.74 -0.26 -8.65
C CYS A 66 -4.90 0.22 -9.52
N GLU A 67 -4.64 0.94 -10.60
CA GLU A 67 -5.66 1.48 -11.52
C GLU A 67 -6.46 0.39 -12.26
N LYS A 68 -5.94 -0.84 -12.33
CA LYS A 68 -6.64 -1.99 -12.93
C LYS A 68 -7.61 -2.68 -11.97
N GLU A 69 -7.62 -2.29 -10.70
CA GLU A 69 -8.43 -2.93 -9.64
C GLU A 69 -9.66 -2.10 -9.23
N VAL A 70 -9.95 -1.01 -9.95
CA VAL A 70 -11.10 -0.11 -9.75
C VAL A 70 -12.09 -0.22 -10.90
#